data_AF-A0A2N3BIW1-F1
#
_entry.id   AF-A0A2N3BIW1-F1
#
_cell.length_a   1.000
_cell.length_b   1.000
_cell.length_c   1.000
_cell.angle_alpha   90.00
_cell.angle_beta   90.00
_cell.angle_gamma   90.00
#
_symmetry.space_group_name_H-M   'P 1'
#
loop_
_entity.id
_entity.type
_entity.pdbx_description
1 polymer ?
#
loop_
_entity_poly.entity_id
_entity_poly.type
_entity_poly.pdbx_seq_one_letter_code
_entity_poly.pdbx_strand_id
1 'polypeptide(L)' 'HADLDDPDTVAALLSGSGYEAQRLDVSASRAALADVQAEAEEQGVFETPTYVLDDQLFIGREHLPWIEASIRSGT' A
#
# COMPACT_ATOMS: atom_id res chain seq x y z
N HIS A 1 -3.89 1.10 -20.62
CA HIS A 1 -3.57 1.63 -19.28
C HIS A 1 -4.87 2.21 -18.74
N ALA A 2 -5.31 1.79 -17.55
CA ALA A 2 -6.50 2.35 -16.91
C ALA A 2 -6.10 3.68 -16.26
N ASP A 3 -6.91 4.72 -16.44
CA ASP A 3 -6.69 6.02 -15.78
C ASP A 3 -7.23 5.94 -14.35
N LEU A 4 -6.35 5.98 -13.36
CA LEU A 4 -6.77 5.88 -11.95
C LEU A 4 -7.21 7.22 -11.36
N ASP A 5 -7.01 8.33 -12.09
CA ASP A 5 -7.55 9.65 -11.72
C ASP A 5 -9.01 9.82 -12.18
N ASP A 6 -9.50 8.93 -13.05
CA ASP A 6 -10.89 8.90 -13.51
C ASP A 6 -11.81 8.13 -12.52
N PRO A 7 -12.80 8.80 -11.90
CA PRO A 7 -13.73 8.15 -10.97
C PRO A 7 -14.51 6.98 -11.57
N ASP A 8 -14.86 7.04 -12.86
CA ASP A 8 -15.64 5.98 -13.52
C ASP A 8 -14.78 4.73 -13.69
N THR A 9 -13.51 4.91 -14.05
CA THR A 9 -12.52 3.83 -14.10
C THR A 9 -12.33 3.17 -12.74
N VAL A 10 -12.18 3.95 -11.66
CA VAL A 10 -12.04 3.41 -10.30
C VAL A 10 -13.31 2.68 -9.85
N ALA A 11 -14.50 3.21 -10.13
CA ALA A 11 -15.77 2.58 -9.79
C ALA A 11 -15.97 1.21 -10.50
N ALA A 12 -15.55 1.12 -11.76
CA ALA A 12 -15.58 -0.14 -12.51
C ALA A 12 -14.63 -1.18 -11.90
N LEU A 13 -13.42 -0.78 -11.50
CA LEU A 13 -12.44 -1.66 -10.84
C LEU A 13 -12.94 -2.18 -9.48
N LEU A 14 -13.56 -1.31 -8.67
CA LEU A 14 -14.15 -1.68 -7.39
C LEU A 14 -15.30 -2.69 -7.56
N SER A 15 -16.17 -2.45 -8.55
CA SER A 15 -17.27 -3.37 -8.84
C SER A 15 -16.75 -4.75 -9.25
N GLY A 16 -15.64 -4.80 -10.00
CA GLY A 16 -14.96 -6.04 -10.36
C GLY A 16 -14.36 -6.83 -9.19
N SER A 17 -14.07 -6.19 -8.05
CA SER A 17 -13.58 -6.84 -6.83
C SER A 17 -14.70 -7.29 -5.89
N GLY A 18 -15.97 -7.07 -6.25
CA GLY A 18 -17.13 -7.36 -5.42
C GLY A 18 -17.47 -6.27 -4.40
N TYR A 19 -16.85 -5.09 -4.52
CA TYR A 19 -17.09 -3.94 -3.64
C TYR A 19 -17.93 -2.87 -4.36
N GLU A 20 -19.01 -2.42 -3.74
CA GLU A 20 -19.86 -1.36 -4.31
C GLU A 20 -19.33 0.02 -3.94
N ALA A 21 -18.96 0.83 -4.94
CA ALA A 21 -18.40 2.17 -4.73
C ALA A 21 -19.32 3.09 -3.90
N GLN A 22 -20.65 2.89 -3.94
CA GLN A 22 -21.59 3.70 -3.14
C GLN A 22 -21.46 3.45 -1.63
N ARG A 23 -20.79 2.38 -1.21
CA ARG A 23 -20.50 2.07 0.20
C ARG A 23 -19.22 2.73 0.71
N LEU A 24 -18.45 3.38 -0.16
CA LEU A 24 -17.26 4.13 0.24
C LEU A 24 -17.67 5.37 1.02
N ASP A 25 -17.25 5.43 2.28
CA ASP A 25 -17.13 6.69 2.98
C ASP A 25 -15.79 7.33 2.60
N VAL A 26 -15.84 8.24 1.63
CA VAL A 26 -14.65 8.96 1.14
C VAL A 26 -14.00 9.79 2.24
N SER A 27 -14.79 10.34 3.17
CA SER A 27 -14.27 11.18 4.25
C SER A 27 -13.49 10.35 5.28
N ALA A 28 -14.06 9.24 5.72
CA ALA A 28 -13.40 8.31 6.62
C ALA A 28 -12.17 7.67 5.94
N SER A 29 -12.27 7.32 4.65
CA SER A 29 -11.15 6.75 3.89
C SER A 29 -9.98 7.73 3.76
N ARG A 30 -10.25 9.03 3.59
CA ARG A 30 -9.20 10.07 3.55
C ARG A 30 -8.53 10.27 4.90
N ALA A 31 -9.30 10.25 5.99
CA ALA A 31 -8.75 10.32 7.34
C ALA A 31 -7.83 9.12 7.61
N ALA A 32 -8.30 7.90 7.34
CA ALA A 32 -7.51 6.68 7.50
C ALA A 32 -6.24 6.68 6.64
N LEU A 33 -6.30 7.21 5.42
CA LEU A 33 -5.11 7.35 4.57
C LEU A 33 -4.06 8.28 5.21
N ALA A 34 -4.48 9.43 5.72
CA ALA A 34 -3.57 10.37 6.37
C ALA A 34 -2.93 9.77 7.63
N ASP A 35 -3.70 9.04 8.43
CA ASP A 35 -3.21 8.38 9.64
C ASP A 35 -2.15 7.31 9.31
N VAL A 36 -2.44 6.44 8.32
CA VAL A 36 -1.50 5.37 7.89
C VAL A 36 -0.24 5.97 7.25
N GLN A 37 -0.35 7.07 6.51
CA GLN A 37 0.82 7.75 5.95
C GLN A 37 1.70 8.34 7.04
N ALA A 38 1.11 9.03 8.03
CA ALA A 38 1.85 9.58 9.17
C ALA A 38 2.54 8.47 9.98
N GLU A 39 1.86 7.36 10.24
CA GLU A 39 2.45 6.20 10.93
C GLU A 39 3.65 5.63 10.16
N ALA A 40 3.53 5.47 8.84
CA ALA A 40 4.62 4.98 8.00
C ALA A 40 5.83 5.94 8.01
N GLU A 41 5.58 7.25 7.94
CA GLU A 41 6.62 8.29 8.03
C GLU A 41 7.33 8.26 9.40
N GLU A 42 6.59 8.11 10.50
CA GLU A 42 7.15 7.96 11.85
C GLU A 42 8.01 6.70 12.00
N GLN A 43 7.66 5.63 11.29
CA GLN A 43 8.45 4.39 11.23
C GLN A 43 9.70 4.52 10.34
N GLY A 44 9.86 5.63 9.60
CA GLY A 44 11.02 5.90 8.76
C GLY A 44 10.82 5.57 7.27
N VAL A 45 9.59 5.33 6.83
CA VAL A 45 9.27 5.17 5.40
C VAL A 45 9.26 6.55 4.74
N PHE A 46 10.10 6.75 3.72
CA PHE A 46 10.18 8.02 2.99
C PHE A 46 10.22 7.86 1.45
N GLU A 47 10.32 6.63 0.95
CA GLU A 47 10.42 6.33 -0.48
C GLU A 47 9.62 5.08 -0.83
N THR A 48 9.32 4.89 -2.11
CA THR A 48 8.55 3.75 -2.62
C THR A 48 9.31 3.01 -3.72
N PRO A 49 9.25 1.66 -3.78
CA PRO A 49 8.64 0.78 -2.78
C PRO A 49 9.52 0.68 -1.54
N THR A 50 8.89 0.65 -0.35
CA THR A 50 9.54 0.26 0.91
C THR A 50 8.85 -0.98 1.44
N TYR A 51 9.63 -1.93 1.93
CA TYR A 51 9.16 -3.16 2.54
C TYR A 51 9.57 -3.19 4.01
N VAL A 52 8.69 -3.72 4.85
CA VAL A 52 8.96 -3.95 6.27
C VAL A 52 8.95 -5.45 6.51
N LEU A 53 10.02 -5.99 7.07
CA LEU A 53 10.10 -7.37 7.55
C LEU A 53 10.56 -7.32 9.01
N ASP A 54 9.69 -7.75 9.92
CA ASP A 54 9.83 -7.50 11.37
C ASP A 54 10.07 -6.01 11.65
N ASP A 55 11.14 -5.65 12.36
CA ASP A 55 11.49 -4.25 12.65
C ASP A 55 12.50 -3.66 11.64
N GLN A 56 12.71 -4.33 10.48
CA GLN A 56 13.67 -3.90 9.46
C GLN A 56 13.00 -3.31 8.23
N LEU A 57 13.53 -2.16 7.78
CA LEU A 57 13.11 -1.47 6.56
C LEU A 57 14.04 -1.77 5.38
N PHE A 58 13.42 -2.01 4.22
CA PHE A 58 14.09 -2.22 2.95
C PHE A 58 13.56 -1.25 1.90
N ILE A 59 14.41 -0.34 1.45
CA ILE A 59 14.02 0.72 0.51
C ILE A 59 14.47 0.32 -0.88
N GLY A 60 13.51 0.15 -1.79
CA GLY A 60 13.79 -0.24 -3.16
C GLY A 60 13.65 -1.74 -3.43
N ARG A 61 13.38 -2.06 -4.70
CA ARG A 61 13.10 -3.42 -5.18
C ARG A 61 14.33 -4.32 -5.26
N GLU A 62 15.52 -3.77 -5.17
CA GLU A 62 16.80 -4.49 -5.17
C GLU A 62 16.97 -5.39 -3.94
N HIS A 63 16.25 -5.11 -2.85
CA HIS A 63 16.29 -5.91 -1.63
C HIS A 63 15.41 -7.16 -1.67
N LEU A 64 14.53 -7.31 -2.69
CA LEU A 64 13.62 -8.46 -2.78
C LEU A 64 14.33 -9.82 -2.72
N PRO A 65 15.48 -10.07 -3.39
CA PRO A 65 16.20 -11.34 -3.26
C PRO A 65 16.68 -11.61 -1.83
N TRP A 66 17.04 -10.57 -1.09
CA TRP A 66 17.48 -10.68 0.30
C TRP A 66 16.30 -10.91 1.24
N ILE A 67 15.17 -10.23 1.02
CA ILE A 67 13.91 -10.46 1.76
C ILE A 67 13.47 -11.92 1.58
N GLU A 68 13.49 -12.44 0.34
CA GLU A 68 13.16 -13.84 0.07
C GLU A 68 14.08 -14.80 0.84
N ALA A 69 15.39 -14.53 0.85
CA ALA A 69 16.37 -15.36 1.54
C ALA A 69 16.15 -15.36 3.07
N SER A 70 15.79 -14.21 3.65
CA SER A 70 15.51 -14.05 5.09
C SER A 70 14.27 -14.85 5.49
N ILE A 71 13.16 -14.67 4.77
CA ILE A 71 11.91 -15.44 4.97
C ILE A 71 12.17 -16.96 4.88
N ARG A 72 12.98 -17.40 3.91
CA ARG A 72 13.31 -18.83 3.76
C ARG A 72 14.21 -19.38 4.86
N SER A 73 15.05 -18.53 5.43
CA SER A 73 16.01 -18.92 6.47
C SER A 73 15.39 -18.89 7.88
N GLY A 74 14.21 -18.28 8.04
CA GLY A 74 13.55 -18.11 9.35
C GLY A 74 14.32 -17.19 10.28
N THR A 75 15.13 -16.29 9.71
CA THR A 75 15.90 -15.24 10.38
C THR A 75 15.34 -13.91 9.93
#